data_AF-A0A2M7RWG8-F1
#
_entry.id   AF-A0A2M7RWG8-F1
#
_cell.length_a   1.000
_cell.length_b   1.000
_cell.length_c   1.000
_cell.angle_alpha   90.00
_cell.angle_beta   90.00
_cell.angle_gamma   90.00
#
_symmetry.space_group_name_H-M   'P 1'
#
loop_
_entity.id
_entity.type
_entity.pdbx_description
1 polymer ?
#
loop_
_entity_poly.entity_id
_entity_poly.type
_entity_poly.pdbx_seq_one_letter_code
_entity_poly.pdbx_strand_id
1 'polypeptide(L)'
;MSFSEKYTKAFKYLLPTPFTIAVVLTLVTFFIVLFTTKPDNNGFAAYSYDVLHFWEQGFWDNGLLVFAVQMMLMLVLGHILALTRPFNSLILMVVKHCTTTAKAAFLVTLLTVLVSLFNWGLGLIFGAIFARKVGEYAKQQQLAINYPLIGAAGYSGLMVWHGGLSGSSLAKVAEDNHLKEMMAG
;
A
#
# COMPACT_ATOMS: atom_id res chain seq x y z
N MET A 1 -21.04 -21.08 -11.10
CA MET A 1 -20.11 -19.99 -10.75
C MET A 1 -20.51 -18.74 -11.50
N SER A 2 -20.79 -17.66 -10.78
CA SER A 2 -21.01 -16.31 -11.32
C SER A 2 -19.78 -15.84 -12.11
N PHE A 3 -19.96 -14.97 -13.11
CA PHE A 3 -18.85 -14.35 -13.85
C PHE A 3 -17.81 -13.73 -12.88
N SER A 4 -18.29 -13.09 -11.82
CA SER A 4 -17.45 -12.48 -10.78
C SER A 4 -16.57 -13.52 -10.05
N GLU A 5 -17.09 -14.71 -9.80
CA GLU A 5 -16.34 -15.78 -9.13
C GLU A 5 -15.27 -16.38 -10.05
N LYS A 6 -15.58 -16.57 -11.34
CA LYS A 6 -14.61 -17.03 -12.34
C LYS A 6 -13.48 -16.00 -12.50
N TYR A 7 -13.83 -14.72 -12.63
CA TYR A 7 -12.87 -13.62 -12.71
C TYR A 7 -11.97 -13.57 -11.47
N THR A 8 -12.57 -13.62 -10.28
CA THR A 8 -11.83 -13.61 -9.00
C THR A 8 -10.88 -14.80 -8.90
N LYS A 9 -11.30 -15.99 -9.31
CA LYS A 9 -10.46 -17.20 -9.28
C LYS A 9 -9.29 -17.10 -10.26
N ALA A 10 -9.54 -16.63 -11.49
CA ALA A 10 -8.49 -16.41 -12.48
C ALA A 10 -7.49 -15.34 -12.01
N PHE A 11 -7.98 -14.23 -11.46
CA PHE A 11 -7.16 -13.13 -10.95
C PHE A 11 -6.25 -13.58 -9.80
N LYS A 12 -6.79 -14.32 -8.82
CA LYS A 12 -5.99 -14.89 -7.72
C LYS A 12 -4.95 -15.91 -8.17
N TYR A 13 -5.19 -16.59 -9.29
CA TYR A 13 -4.24 -17.55 -9.85
C TYR A 13 -3.13 -16.85 -10.65
N LEU A 14 -3.47 -15.79 -11.39
CA LEU A 14 -2.53 -15.06 -12.25
C LEU A 14 -1.67 -14.05 -11.50
N LEU A 15 -2.18 -13.47 -10.41
CA LEU A 15 -1.48 -12.45 -9.64
C LEU A 15 -1.00 -13.04 -8.30
N PRO A 16 0.24 -13.54 -8.25
CA PRO A 16 0.85 -13.98 -7.01
C PRO A 16 0.97 -12.82 -6.03
N THR A 17 1.13 -13.16 -4.75
CA THR A 17 1.30 -12.14 -3.72
C THR A 17 2.58 -11.31 -3.97
N PRO A 18 2.63 -10.03 -3.53
CA PRO A 18 3.83 -9.21 -3.70
C PRO A 18 5.11 -9.86 -3.17
N PHE A 19 5.02 -10.58 -2.05
CA PHE A 19 6.14 -11.34 -1.50
C PHE A 19 6.61 -12.47 -2.43
N THR A 20 5.67 -13.23 -3.00
CA THR A 20 5.99 -14.28 -3.98
C THR A 20 6.69 -13.68 -5.21
N ILE A 21 6.21 -12.54 -5.71
CA ILE A 21 6.86 -11.83 -6.82
C ILE A 21 8.30 -11.46 -6.45
N ALA A 22 8.52 -10.90 -5.26
CA ALA A 22 9.85 -10.52 -4.79
C ALA A 22 10.81 -11.72 -4.71
N VAL A 23 10.36 -12.87 -4.17
CA VAL A 23 11.19 -14.09 -4.10
C VAL A 23 11.55 -14.61 -5.48
N VAL A 24 10.58 -14.66 -6.41
CA VAL A 24 10.82 -15.09 -7.79
C VAL A 24 11.81 -14.15 -8.47
N LEU A 25 11.65 -12.84 -8.33
CA LEU A 25 12.57 -11.86 -8.89
C LEU A 25 13.98 -12.00 -8.32
N THR A 26 14.13 -12.24 -7.01
CA THR A 26 15.43 -12.51 -6.38
C THR A 26 16.11 -13.73 -7.00
N LEU A 27 15.38 -14.83 -7.18
CA LEU A 27 15.93 -16.04 -7.80
C LEU A 27 16.30 -15.81 -9.27
N VAL A 28 15.41 -15.17 -10.04
CA VAL A 28 15.66 -14.84 -11.44
C VAL A 28 16.91 -13.97 -11.57
N THR A 29 17.01 -12.93 -10.74
CA THR A 29 18.16 -12.01 -10.73
C THR A 29 19.45 -12.73 -10.36
N PHE A 30 19.39 -13.61 -9.34
CA PHE A 30 20.52 -14.45 -8.94
C PHE A 30 21.06 -15.27 -10.11
N PHE A 31 20.18 -15.96 -10.86
CA PHE A 31 20.60 -16.75 -12.01
C PHE A 31 21.13 -15.88 -13.16
N ILE A 32 20.49 -14.74 -13.45
CA ILE A 32 20.96 -13.82 -14.49
C ILE A 32 22.41 -13.41 -14.17
N VAL A 33 22.66 -12.87 -12.98
CA VAL A 33 24.00 -12.44 -12.54
C VAL A 33 24.99 -13.61 -12.59
N LEU A 34 24.62 -14.78 -12.07
CA LEU A 34 25.48 -15.97 -12.04
C LEU A 34 25.97 -16.37 -13.46
N PHE A 35 25.12 -16.23 -14.49
CA PHE A 35 25.46 -16.61 -15.86
C PHE A 35 26.07 -15.48 -16.70
N THR A 36 25.78 -14.21 -16.40
CA THR A 36 26.21 -13.08 -17.24
C THR A 36 27.45 -12.35 -16.75
N THR A 37 27.74 -12.34 -15.44
CA THR A 37 28.80 -11.50 -14.85
C THR A 37 29.91 -12.31 -14.17
N LYS A 38 29.94 -13.63 -14.37
CA LYS A 38 30.96 -14.51 -13.78
C LYS A 38 32.37 -14.13 -14.29
N PRO A 39 33.33 -13.84 -13.40
CA PRO A 39 34.74 -13.68 -13.76
C PRO A 39 35.34 -14.98 -14.31
N ASP A 40 36.26 -14.89 -15.27
CA ASP A 40 36.89 -16.07 -15.89
C ASP A 40 37.77 -16.87 -14.91
N ASN A 41 38.31 -16.20 -13.89
CA ASN A 41 39.18 -16.75 -12.87
C ASN A 41 38.45 -17.42 -11.69
N ASN A 42 37.13 -17.24 -11.55
CA ASN A 42 36.34 -17.85 -10.47
C ASN A 42 35.51 -19.04 -10.98
N GLY A 43 35.53 -20.13 -10.21
CA GLY A 43 34.62 -21.25 -10.40
C GLY A 43 33.17 -20.88 -10.07
N PHE A 44 32.20 -21.57 -10.67
CA PHE A 44 30.76 -21.30 -10.46
C PHE A 44 30.35 -21.34 -8.99
N ALA A 45 30.87 -22.29 -8.21
CA ALA A 45 30.55 -22.41 -6.79
C ALA A 45 31.06 -21.19 -5.98
N ALA A 46 32.30 -20.75 -6.23
CA ALA A 46 32.87 -19.58 -5.55
C ALA A 46 32.10 -18.30 -5.93
N TYR A 47 31.84 -18.09 -7.22
CA TYR A 47 31.09 -16.92 -7.66
C TYR A 47 29.63 -16.92 -7.16
N SER A 48 28.99 -18.08 -7.02
CA SER A 48 27.64 -18.17 -6.44
C SER A 48 27.59 -17.69 -4.99
N TYR A 49 28.64 -17.93 -4.22
CA TYR A 49 28.78 -17.41 -2.86
C TYR A 49 28.95 -15.89 -2.87
N ASP A 50 29.80 -15.35 -3.76
CA ASP A 50 29.97 -13.89 -3.92
C ASP A 50 28.64 -13.21 -4.27
N VAL A 51 27.84 -13.77 -5.18
CA VAL A 51 26.53 -13.23 -5.56
C VAL A 51 25.54 -13.26 -4.39
N LEU A 52 25.52 -14.33 -3.59
CA LEU A 52 24.72 -14.37 -2.36
C LEU A 52 25.17 -13.30 -1.36
N HIS A 53 26.48 -13.08 -1.24
CA HIS A 53 27.02 -12.05 -0.36
C HIS A 53 26.67 -10.64 -0.84
N PHE A 54 26.68 -10.36 -2.15
CA PHE A 54 26.20 -9.09 -2.69
C PHE A 54 24.72 -8.87 -2.41
N TRP A 55 23.89 -9.91 -2.54
CA TRP A 55 22.48 -9.85 -2.18
C TRP A 55 22.28 -9.56 -0.70
N GLU A 56 23.04 -10.24 0.18
CA GLU A 56 23.04 -9.99 1.62
C GLU A 56 23.41 -8.54 1.93
N GLN A 57 24.53 -8.04 1.40
CA GLN A 57 24.98 -6.66 1.61
C GLN A 57 23.92 -5.65 1.17
N GLY A 58 23.30 -5.86 0.01
CA GLY A 58 22.23 -4.98 -0.48
C GLY A 58 20.96 -5.04 0.37
N PHE A 59 20.61 -6.22 0.90
CA PHE A 59 19.46 -6.37 1.81
C PHE A 59 19.68 -5.62 3.13
N TRP A 60 20.93 -5.59 3.62
CA TRP A 60 21.31 -4.89 4.84
C TRP A 60 21.75 -3.44 4.63
N ASP A 61 21.47 -2.84 3.47
CA ASP A 61 21.69 -1.42 3.26
C ASP A 61 20.93 -0.60 4.31
N ASN A 62 21.66 0.23 5.06
CA ASN A 62 21.09 1.00 6.17
C ASN A 62 19.98 1.93 5.72
N GLY A 63 20.11 2.57 4.54
CA GLY A 63 19.11 3.50 4.02
C GLY A 63 17.81 2.79 3.67
N LEU A 64 17.91 1.66 2.95
CA LEU A 64 16.76 0.84 2.58
C LEU A 64 16.07 0.21 3.79
N LEU A 65 16.82 -0.23 4.80
CA LEU A 65 16.25 -0.76 6.04
C LEU A 65 15.48 0.30 6.83
N VAL A 66 16.06 1.49 7.00
CA VAL A 66 15.37 2.60 7.67
C VAL A 66 14.09 2.95 6.92
N PHE A 67 14.14 3.06 5.59
CA PHE A 67 12.97 3.31 4.76
C PHE A 67 11.91 2.20 4.90
N ALA A 68 12.32 0.93 4.86
CA ALA A 68 11.41 -0.20 4.99
C ALA A 68 10.70 -0.21 6.36
N VAL A 69 11.44 0.02 7.45
CA VAL A 69 10.86 0.10 8.80
C VAL A 69 9.93 1.30 8.93
N GLN A 70 10.30 2.47 8.39
CA GLN A 70 9.42 3.65 8.37
C GLN A 70 8.09 3.33 7.67
N MET A 71 8.14 2.73 6.48
CA MET A 71 6.93 2.37 5.73
C MET A 71 6.09 1.30 6.44
N MET A 72 6.73 0.32 7.08
CA MET A 72 6.05 -0.69 7.90
C MET A 72 5.33 -0.05 9.09
N LEU A 73 6.02 0.81 9.84
CA LEU A 73 5.45 1.52 10.99
C LEU A 73 4.31 2.44 10.57
N MET A 74 4.44 3.16 9.45
CA MET A 74 3.37 4.00 8.91
C MET A 74 2.06 3.22 8.69
N LEU A 75 2.15 2.02 8.11
CA LEU A 75 1.00 1.16 7.86
C LEU A 75 0.44 0.53 9.15
N VAL A 76 1.32 0.03 10.03
CA VAL A 76 0.94 -0.57 11.32
C VAL A 76 0.28 0.46 12.24
N LEU A 77 0.87 1.65 12.39
CA LEU A 77 0.33 2.72 13.22
C LEU A 77 -0.98 3.25 12.64
N GLY A 78 -1.06 3.43 11.32
CA GLY A 78 -2.31 3.80 10.65
C GLY A 78 -3.42 2.77 10.91
N HIS A 79 -3.10 1.49 10.82
CA HIS A 79 -4.04 0.40 11.13
C HIS A 79 -4.49 0.41 12.60
N ILE A 80 -3.54 0.50 13.54
CA ILE A 80 -3.84 0.53 14.99
C ILE A 80 -4.74 1.72 15.31
N LEU A 81 -4.40 2.92 14.82
CA LEU A 81 -5.17 4.13 15.04
C LEU A 81 -6.60 4.00 14.52
N ALA A 82 -6.77 3.44 13.33
CA ALA A 82 -8.09 3.23 12.72
C ALA A 82 -9.00 2.29 13.53
N LEU A 83 -8.44 1.40 14.34
CA LEU A 83 -9.16 0.48 15.21
C LEU A 83 -9.51 1.06 16.59
N THR A 84 -9.02 2.25 16.93
CA THR A 84 -9.25 2.85 18.25
C THR A 84 -10.71 3.30 18.43
N ARG A 85 -11.18 3.32 19.69
CA ARG A 85 -12.53 3.79 20.04
C ARG A 85 -12.82 5.23 19.58
N PRO A 86 -11.90 6.21 19.75
CA PRO A 86 -12.14 7.58 19.28
C PRO A 86 -12.39 7.65 17.77
N PHE A 87 -11.63 6.88 16.99
CA PHE A 87 -11.77 6.86 15.53
C PHE A 87 -13.10 6.24 15.10
N ASN A 88 -13.50 5.13 15.73
CA ASN A 88 -14.81 4.54 15.49
C ASN A 88 -15.95 5.49 15.89
N SER A 89 -15.83 6.22 16.99
CA SER A 89 -16.83 7.22 17.41
C SER A 89 -16.94 8.38 16.39
N LEU A 90 -15.82 8.85 15.86
CA LEU A 90 -15.81 9.86 14.80
C LEU A 90 -16.54 9.37 13.55
N ILE A 91 -16.24 8.14 13.10
CA ILE A 91 -16.92 7.52 11.97
C ILE A 91 -18.44 7.46 12.23
N LEU A 92 -18.85 6.95 13.39
CA LEU A 92 -20.28 6.83 13.72
C LEU A 92 -21.00 8.18 13.79
N MET A 93 -20.32 9.26 14.15
CA MET A 93 -20.88 10.62 14.11
C MET A 93 -21.19 11.03 12.67
N VAL A 94 -20.27 10.79 11.75
CA VAL A 94 -20.41 11.18 10.34
C VAL A 94 -21.41 10.28 9.61
N VAL A 95 -21.41 8.98 9.87
CA VAL A 95 -22.28 7.99 9.22
C VAL A 95 -23.77 8.36 9.27
N LYS A 96 -24.22 9.04 10.33
CA LYS A 96 -25.61 9.52 10.47
C LYS A 96 -26.05 10.47 9.35
N HIS A 97 -25.10 11.13 8.67
CA HIS A 97 -25.36 12.05 7.57
C HIS A 97 -25.38 11.35 6.20
N CYS A 98 -24.97 10.07 6.13
CA CYS A 98 -24.93 9.25 4.92
C CYS A 98 -26.31 8.69 4.55
N THR A 99 -27.29 9.57 4.34
CA THR A 99 -28.70 9.18 4.13
C THR A 99 -29.07 8.82 2.69
N THR A 100 -28.27 9.24 1.72
CA THR A 100 -28.45 8.93 0.29
C THR A 100 -27.14 8.47 -0.33
N THR A 101 -27.21 7.73 -1.44
CA THR A 101 -26.02 7.28 -2.19
C THR A 101 -25.05 8.42 -2.49
N ALA A 102 -25.55 9.57 -2.94
CA ALA A 102 -24.71 10.73 -3.27
C ALA A 102 -24.02 11.33 -2.03
N LYS A 103 -24.77 11.52 -0.93
CA LYS A 103 -24.21 12.04 0.33
C LYS A 103 -23.18 11.09 0.92
N ALA A 104 -23.49 9.80 0.93
CA ALA A 104 -22.60 8.75 1.39
C ALA A 104 -21.30 8.71 0.57
N ALA A 105 -21.41 8.71 -0.77
CA ALA A 105 -20.24 8.70 -1.66
C ALA A 105 -19.37 9.95 -1.47
N PHE A 106 -20.00 11.13 -1.36
CA PHE A 106 -19.29 12.39 -1.11
C PHE A 106 -18.54 12.37 0.23
N LEU A 107 -19.21 12.03 1.33
CA LEU A 107 -18.59 12.03 2.67
C LEU A 107 -17.48 10.99 2.79
N VAL A 108 -17.70 9.79 2.27
CA VAL A 108 -16.66 8.74 2.26
C VAL A 108 -15.47 9.19 1.43
N THR A 109 -15.69 9.73 0.24
CA THR A 109 -14.61 10.22 -0.63
C THR A 109 -13.84 11.35 0.05
N LEU A 110 -14.53 12.40 0.50
CA LEU A 110 -13.92 13.59 1.09
C LEU A 110 -13.07 13.24 2.29
N LEU A 111 -13.61 12.48 3.25
CA LEU A 111 -12.86 12.13 4.45
C LEU A 111 -11.71 11.17 4.14
N THR A 112 -11.90 10.21 3.24
CA THR A 112 -10.81 9.29 2.85
C THR A 112 -9.67 10.06 2.19
N VAL A 113 -9.98 11.00 1.30
CA VAL A 113 -9.00 11.89 0.66
C VAL A 113 -8.25 12.72 1.71
N LEU A 114 -8.95 13.38 2.63
CA LEU A 114 -8.32 14.18 3.69
C LEU A 114 -7.39 13.36 4.57
N VAL A 115 -7.84 12.17 5.00
CA VAL A 115 -7.02 11.26 5.81
C VAL A 115 -5.82 10.76 5.01
N SER A 116 -5.99 10.44 3.73
CA SER A 116 -4.91 9.92 2.86
C SER A 116 -3.85 10.97 2.51
N LEU A 117 -4.23 12.26 2.43
CA LEU A 117 -3.29 13.35 2.26
C LEU A 117 -2.34 13.51 3.45
N PHE A 118 -2.83 13.18 4.65
CA PHE A 118 -2.03 13.20 5.88
C PHE A 118 -1.20 11.92 6.05
N ASN A 119 -1.84 10.75 5.89
CA ASN A 119 -1.18 9.45 6.00
C ASN A 119 -1.89 8.41 5.12
N TRP A 120 -1.19 7.91 4.11
CA TRP A 120 -1.70 6.96 3.14
C TRP A 120 -2.08 5.61 3.75
N GLY A 121 -1.29 5.12 4.72
CA GLY A 121 -1.53 3.86 5.40
C GLY A 121 -2.80 3.90 6.25
N LEU A 122 -3.03 5.02 6.95
CA LEU A 122 -4.27 5.29 7.68
C LEU A 122 -5.44 5.45 6.71
N GLY A 123 -5.27 6.19 5.62
CA GLY A 123 -6.30 6.45 4.61
C GLY A 123 -6.86 5.16 3.99
N LEU A 124 -5.98 4.22 3.66
CA LEU A 124 -6.32 2.87 3.16
C LEU A 124 -7.26 2.13 4.12
N ILE A 125 -6.92 2.07 5.40
CA ILE A 125 -7.70 1.34 6.40
C ILE A 125 -8.99 2.11 6.73
N PHE A 126 -8.91 3.43 6.89
CA PHE A 126 -10.04 4.29 7.20
C PHE A 126 -11.13 4.20 6.13
N GLY A 127 -10.78 4.33 4.84
CA GLY A 127 -11.75 4.29 3.74
C GLY A 127 -12.54 2.99 3.71
N ALA A 128 -11.87 1.85 3.91
CA ALA A 128 -12.51 0.53 3.98
C ALA A 128 -13.44 0.39 5.20
N ILE A 129 -12.99 0.81 6.38
CA ILE A 129 -13.81 0.76 7.61
C ILE A 129 -15.03 1.69 7.49
N PHE A 130 -14.84 2.91 6.99
CA PHE A 130 -15.90 3.89 6.87
C PHE A 130 -16.95 3.43 5.84
N ALA A 131 -16.54 2.93 4.67
CA ALA A 131 -17.46 2.35 3.69
C ALA A 131 -18.27 1.20 4.31
N ARG A 132 -17.64 0.29 5.05
CA ARG A 132 -18.32 -0.80 5.77
C ARG A 132 -19.35 -0.27 6.76
N LYS A 133 -18.99 0.74 7.56
CA LYS A 133 -19.87 1.35 8.57
C LYS A 133 -21.08 2.05 7.95
N VAL A 134 -20.90 2.68 6.80
CA VAL A 134 -22.01 3.24 6.01
C VAL A 134 -22.96 2.14 5.54
N GLY A 135 -22.43 1.01 5.05
CA GLY A 135 -23.22 -0.16 4.68
C GLY A 135 -24.01 -0.76 5.83
N GLU A 136 -23.35 -0.95 6.99
CA GLU A 136 -23.99 -1.43 8.22
C GLU A 136 -25.13 -0.51 8.65
N TYR A 137 -24.90 0.80 8.65
CA TYR A 137 -25.90 1.80 9.03
C TYR A 137 -27.08 1.87 8.06
N ALA A 138 -26.82 1.87 6.75
CA ALA A 138 -27.88 1.89 5.76
C ALA A 138 -28.78 0.66 5.85
N LYS A 139 -28.19 -0.52 6.12
CA LYS A 139 -28.97 -1.74 6.39
C LYS A 139 -29.84 -1.59 7.65
N GLN A 140 -29.30 -1.04 8.74
CA GLN A 140 -30.05 -0.84 9.98
C GLN A 140 -31.21 0.15 9.82
N GLN A 141 -31.01 1.21 9.04
CA GLN A 141 -32.00 2.27 8.81
C GLN A 141 -32.88 2.03 7.57
N GLN A 142 -32.76 0.86 6.92
CA GLN A 142 -33.49 0.51 5.69
C GLN A 142 -33.31 1.54 4.54
N LEU A 143 -32.12 2.14 4.45
CA LEU A 143 -31.77 3.10 3.41
C LEU A 143 -31.30 2.38 2.14
N ALA A 144 -31.87 2.76 1.00
CA ALA A 144 -31.41 2.29 -0.30
C ALA A 144 -30.13 3.04 -0.71
N ILE A 145 -28.97 2.39 -0.52
CA ILE A 145 -27.66 2.91 -0.97
C ILE A 145 -26.99 1.96 -1.96
N ASN A 146 -26.26 2.51 -2.93
CA ASN A 146 -25.38 1.73 -3.80
C ASN A 146 -24.09 1.39 -3.06
N TYR A 147 -24.08 0.29 -2.32
CA TYR A 147 -22.93 -0.13 -1.51
C TYR A 147 -21.63 -0.34 -2.32
N PRO A 148 -21.65 -0.95 -3.52
CA PRO A 148 -20.46 -1.01 -4.38
C PRO A 148 -19.84 0.36 -4.67
N LEU A 149 -20.66 1.38 -4.95
CA LEU A 149 -20.18 2.74 -5.15
C LEU A 149 -19.54 3.32 -3.87
N ILE A 150 -20.10 3.04 -2.70
CA ILE A 150 -19.52 3.48 -1.43
C ILE A 150 -18.17 2.79 -1.17
N GLY A 151 -18.06 1.50 -1.54
CA GLY A 151 -16.79 0.78 -1.54
C GLY A 151 -15.75 1.47 -2.42
N ALA A 152 -16.12 1.81 -3.66
CA ALA A 152 -15.24 2.54 -4.58
C ALA A 152 -14.85 3.93 -4.04
N ALA A 153 -15.79 4.65 -3.43
CA ALA A 153 -15.52 5.93 -2.76
C ALA A 153 -14.49 5.79 -1.64
N GLY A 154 -14.52 4.68 -0.88
CA GLY A 154 -13.53 4.38 0.15
C GLY A 154 -12.11 4.14 -0.38
N TYR A 155 -11.94 3.83 -1.67
CA TYR A 155 -10.62 3.71 -2.31
C TYR A 155 -10.12 5.01 -2.94
N SER A 156 -10.92 6.08 -2.96
CA SER A 156 -10.55 7.35 -3.58
C SER A 156 -9.29 8.01 -2.99
N GLY A 157 -8.95 7.71 -1.74
CA GLY A 157 -7.70 8.14 -1.10
C GLY A 157 -6.45 7.73 -1.87
N LEU A 158 -6.49 6.58 -2.55
CA LEU A 158 -5.38 6.09 -3.38
C LEU A 158 -5.16 6.89 -4.66
N MET A 159 -6.06 7.81 -5.02
CA MET A 159 -5.83 8.74 -6.13
C MET A 159 -4.95 9.93 -5.72
N VAL A 160 -4.90 10.26 -4.42
CA VAL A 160 -4.28 11.49 -3.91
C VAL A 160 -3.12 11.26 -2.95
N TRP A 161 -2.92 10.03 -2.49
CA TRP A 161 -1.97 9.69 -1.42
C TRP A 161 -0.52 10.13 -1.68
N HIS A 162 -0.12 10.21 -2.94
CA HIS A 162 1.20 10.71 -3.34
C HIS A 162 1.30 12.24 -3.39
N GLY A 163 0.19 12.97 -3.45
CA GLY A 163 0.15 14.41 -3.77
C GLY A 163 0.14 15.36 -2.57
N GLY A 164 0.62 14.93 -1.40
CA GLY A 164 0.57 15.75 -0.17
C GLY A 164 1.65 15.39 0.86
N LEU A 165 1.39 15.69 2.14
CA LEU A 165 2.28 15.37 3.27
C LEU A 165 2.63 13.87 3.34
N SER A 166 1.74 13.03 2.84
CA SER A 166 1.91 11.58 2.81
C SER A 166 2.79 11.04 1.67
N GLY A 167 3.25 11.89 0.74
CA GLY A 167 4.08 11.47 -0.40
C GLY A 167 5.53 11.23 0.02
N SER A 168 5.90 9.98 0.34
CA SER A 168 7.26 9.66 0.80
C SER A 168 8.35 9.97 -0.24
N SER A 169 8.08 9.75 -1.52
CA SER A 169 8.99 10.12 -2.61
C SER A 169 9.17 11.64 -2.72
N LEU A 170 8.09 12.42 -2.59
CA LEU A 170 8.15 13.89 -2.63
C LEU A 170 8.90 14.45 -1.43
N ALA A 171 8.66 13.90 -0.24
CA ALA A 171 9.39 14.26 0.97
C ALA A 171 10.89 13.94 0.84
N LYS A 172 11.23 12.78 0.26
CA LYS A 172 12.62 12.39 0.04
C LYS A 172 13.35 13.29 -0.95
N VAL A 173 12.67 13.68 -2.04
CA VAL A 173 13.23 14.61 -3.04
C VAL A 173 13.42 16.02 -2.48
N ALA A 174 12.62 16.42 -1.49
CA ALA A 174 12.71 17.72 -0.85
C ALA A 174 13.83 17.82 0.20
N GLU A 175 14.56 16.73 0.51
CA GLU A 175 15.72 16.78 1.41
C GLU A 175 16.86 17.61 0.80
N ASP A 176 17.59 18.32 1.67
CA ASP A 176 18.73 19.14 1.25
C ASP A 176 19.77 18.30 0.52
N ASN A 177 20.28 18.82 -0.60
CA ASN A 177 21.28 18.18 -1.46
C ASN A 177 20.89 16.82 -2.07
N HIS A 178 19.64 16.34 -1.95
CA HIS A 178 19.22 15.03 -2.47
C HIS A 178 19.60 14.81 -3.93
N LEU A 179 19.30 15.78 -4.81
CA LEU A 179 19.65 15.69 -6.23
C LEU A 179 21.16 15.73 -6.49
N LYS A 180 21.92 16.49 -5.69
CA LYS A 180 23.37 16.59 -5.85
C LYS A 180 24.07 15.29 -5.43
N GLU A 181 23.61 14.68 -4.34
CA GLU A 181 24.12 13.39 -3.85
C GLU A 181 23.79 12.26 -4.83
N MET A 182 22.58 12.23 -5.40
CA MET A 182 22.22 11.25 -6.44
C MET A 182 23.08 11.34 -7.70
N MET A 183 23.51 12.55 -8.07
CA MET A 183 24.35 12.78 -9.26
C MET A 183 25.85 12.63 -8.98
N ALA A 184 26.24 12.46 -7.72
CA ALA A 184 27.65 12.42 -7.33
C ALA A 184 28.36 11.10 -7.67
N GLY A 185 27.60 10.02 -7.96
CA GLY A 185 28.12 8.73 -8.46
C GLY A 185 28.91 7.94 -7.42
#